data_AF-A0A3C1KUX5-F1
#
_entry.id   AF-A0A3C1KUX5-F1
#
_cell.length_a   1.000
_cell.length_b   1.000
_cell.length_c   1.000
_cell.angle_alpha   90.00
_cell.angle_beta   90.00
_cell.angle_gamma   90.00
#
_symmetry.space_group_name_H-M   'P 1'
#
loop_
_entity.id
_entity.type
_entity.pdbx_description
1 polymer ?
#
loop_
_entity_poly.entity_id
_entity_poly.type
_entity_poly.pdbx_seq_one_letter_code
_entity_poly.pdbx_strand_id
1 'polypeptide(L)'
;MSRAIRIAFGRIAQESNALSPVVSTLSDFRRIHLVEGDELLEATSAQGYEAQGFLKNAELSGFVSACEAHDLEVELVPLFSAWAVPGGPLAVEDHEHFRNKLRTGLAAAGPLDGVFFTVHGAMNVVDNPEPEADYFEDIRSVVGTSIPLAATMDLHANLSSA
;
A
#
# COMPACT_ATOMS: atom_id res chain seq x y z
N MET A 1 3.91 32.18 0.66
CA MET A 1 3.19 30.93 0.96
C MET A 1 4.20 29.81 0.81
N SER A 2 4.36 28.94 1.81
CA SER A 2 5.18 27.73 1.67
C SER A 2 4.59 26.85 0.58
N ARG A 3 5.42 26.09 -0.16
CA ARG A 3 4.90 25.12 -1.13
C ARG A 3 4.13 24.01 -0.41
N ALA A 4 3.14 23.42 -1.06
CA ALA A 4 2.46 22.23 -0.57
C ALA A 4 3.44 21.06 -0.34
N ILE A 5 3.20 20.30 0.72
CA ILE A 5 3.92 19.07 1.05
C ILE A 5 3.32 17.94 0.23
N ARG A 6 4.13 17.22 -0.55
CA ARG A 6 3.66 16.15 -1.42
C ARG A 6 3.92 14.80 -0.78
N ILE A 7 2.87 14.06 -0.45
CA ILE A 7 3.00 12.75 0.20
C ILE A 7 2.37 11.68 -0.68
N ALA A 8 3.19 10.72 -1.13
CA ALA A 8 2.67 9.56 -1.83
C ALA A 8 2.08 8.56 -0.85
N PHE A 9 0.96 7.94 -1.21
CA PHE A 9 0.33 6.96 -0.34
C PHE A 9 -0.28 5.76 -1.09
N GLY A 10 -0.31 4.61 -0.42
CA GLY A 10 -0.83 3.38 -1.00
C GLY A 10 -0.79 2.20 -0.04
N ARG A 11 -1.32 1.05 -0.50
CA ARG A 11 -1.43 -0.18 0.28
C ARG A 11 -1.20 -1.42 -0.58
N ILE A 12 -0.58 -2.43 0.01
CA ILE A 12 -0.77 -3.83 -0.37
C ILE A 12 -1.07 -4.68 0.87
N ALA A 13 -2.18 -5.40 0.89
CA ALA A 13 -2.57 -6.19 2.05
C ALA A 13 -3.09 -7.57 1.67
N GLN A 14 -2.52 -8.60 2.29
CA GLN A 14 -3.06 -9.94 2.34
C GLN A 14 -2.44 -10.66 3.54
N GLU A 15 -3.25 -11.35 4.34
CA GLU A 15 -2.72 -12.35 5.27
C GLU A 15 -2.52 -13.69 4.55
N SER A 16 -1.40 -14.37 4.79
CA SER A 16 -1.10 -15.65 4.17
C SER A 16 -1.12 -16.81 5.16
N ASN A 17 -1.77 -17.89 4.75
CA ASN A 17 -1.58 -19.22 5.32
C ASN A 17 -0.53 -19.97 4.49
N ALA A 18 0.70 -20.05 5.01
CA ALA A 18 1.83 -20.72 4.36
C ALA A 18 1.59 -22.22 4.04
N LEU A 19 0.61 -22.85 4.70
CA LEU A 19 0.25 -24.27 4.47
C LEU A 19 -0.89 -24.44 3.46
N SER A 20 -1.46 -23.36 2.95
CA SER A 20 -2.50 -23.42 1.93
C SER A 20 -1.92 -23.94 0.61
N PRO A 21 -2.51 -24.98 0.00
CA PRO A 21 -2.10 -25.44 -1.32
C PRO A 21 -2.65 -24.56 -2.46
N VAL A 22 -3.50 -23.57 -2.15
CA VAL A 22 -4.11 -22.67 -3.13
C VAL A 22 -3.30 -21.39 -3.17
N VAL A 23 -2.61 -21.16 -4.29
CA VAL A 23 -1.84 -19.95 -4.57
C VAL A 23 -2.78 -18.77 -4.81
N SER A 24 -2.53 -17.66 -4.12
CA SER A 24 -3.22 -16.38 -4.36
C SER A 24 -2.66 -15.72 -5.62
N THR A 25 -3.50 -14.99 -6.34
CA THR A 25 -3.16 -14.33 -7.60
C THR A 25 -3.66 -12.89 -7.63
N LEU A 26 -3.23 -12.12 -8.64
CA LEU A 26 -3.75 -10.78 -8.91
C LEU A 26 -5.28 -10.75 -9.05
N SER A 27 -5.89 -11.86 -9.51
CA SER A 27 -7.35 -11.96 -9.59
C SER A 27 -8.05 -11.89 -8.23
N ASP A 28 -7.40 -12.35 -7.16
CA ASP A 28 -7.96 -12.30 -5.82
C ASP A 28 -8.01 -10.87 -5.29
N PHE A 29 -7.01 -10.05 -5.58
CA PHE A 29 -7.01 -8.62 -5.30
C PHE A 29 -8.07 -7.89 -6.14
N ARG A 30 -8.12 -8.13 -7.45
CA ARG A 30 -9.14 -7.52 -8.34
C ARG A 30 -10.57 -7.82 -7.91
N ARG A 31 -10.82 -9.03 -7.39
CA ARG A 31 -12.15 -9.44 -6.93
C ARG A 31 -12.58 -8.71 -5.65
N ILE A 32 -11.62 -8.36 -4.80
CA ILE A 32 -11.88 -7.79 -3.48
C ILE A 32 -11.68 -6.28 -3.49
N HIS A 33 -10.47 -5.82 -3.79
CA HIS A 33 -10.09 -4.42 -3.79
C HIS A 33 -8.78 -4.20 -4.54
N LEU A 34 -8.86 -3.50 -5.68
CA LEU A 34 -7.70 -2.97 -6.39
C LEU A 34 -8.10 -1.66 -7.07
N VAL A 35 -7.68 -0.54 -6.50
CA VAL A 35 -7.97 0.81 -7.01
C VAL A 35 -6.70 1.66 -7.10
N GLU A 36 -6.70 2.65 -7.97
CA GLU A 36 -5.52 3.45 -8.33
C GLU A 36 -5.89 4.91 -8.57
N GLY A 37 -4.93 5.82 -8.43
CA GLY A 37 -5.11 7.22 -8.83
C GLY A 37 -6.35 7.88 -8.19
N ASP A 38 -7.20 8.48 -9.02
CA ASP A 38 -8.41 9.17 -8.59
C ASP A 38 -9.41 8.24 -7.87
N GLU A 39 -9.47 6.96 -8.24
CA GLU A 39 -10.35 5.98 -7.55
C GLU A 39 -9.88 5.75 -6.11
N LEU A 40 -8.57 5.78 -5.87
CA LEU A 40 -8.02 5.69 -4.51
C LEU A 40 -8.36 6.95 -3.69
N LEU A 41 -8.28 8.14 -4.30
CA LEU A 41 -8.68 9.39 -3.65
C LEU A 41 -10.18 9.37 -3.30
N GLU A 42 -11.03 8.94 -4.22
CA GLU A 42 -12.47 8.81 -3.98
C GLU A 42 -12.75 7.82 -2.84
N ALA A 43 -12.12 6.63 -2.89
CA ALA A 43 -12.30 5.58 -1.88
C ALA A 43 -11.89 6.03 -0.47
N THR A 44 -10.88 6.90 -0.34
CA THR A 44 -10.36 7.37 0.95
C THR A 44 -10.93 8.71 1.42
N SER A 45 -11.82 9.31 0.63
CA SER A 45 -12.55 10.53 1.01
C SER A 45 -13.54 10.28 2.15
N ALA A 46 -14.01 11.35 2.80
CA ALA A 46 -14.99 11.27 3.89
C ALA A 46 -16.31 10.56 3.52
N GLN A 47 -16.68 10.59 2.23
CA GLN A 47 -17.87 9.93 1.69
C GLN A 47 -17.57 8.56 1.06
N GLY A 48 -16.30 8.26 0.83
CA GLY A 48 -15.82 7.03 0.22
C GLY A 48 -15.98 5.80 1.12
N TYR A 49 -15.71 4.65 0.50
CA TYR A 49 -15.50 3.38 1.17
C TYR A 49 -14.13 2.85 0.76
N GLU A 50 -13.22 2.74 1.72
CA GLU A 50 -11.86 2.30 1.45
C GLU A 50 -11.78 0.85 0.97
N ALA A 51 -12.74 0.00 1.36
CA ALA A 51 -12.97 -1.33 0.80
C ALA A 51 -14.48 -1.56 0.61
N GLN A 52 -14.94 -1.44 -0.64
CA GLN A 52 -16.36 -1.47 -0.99
C GLN A 52 -17.06 -2.74 -0.47
N GLY A 53 -18.15 -2.54 0.29
CA GLY A 53 -18.94 -3.65 0.85
C GLY A 53 -18.32 -4.36 2.06
N PHE A 54 -17.15 -3.92 2.53
CA PHE A 54 -16.48 -4.51 3.69
C PHE A 54 -16.20 -3.47 4.77
N LEU A 55 -15.36 -2.48 4.48
CA LEU A 55 -14.93 -1.47 5.45
C LEU A 55 -15.01 -0.08 4.83
N LYS A 56 -15.71 0.83 5.53
CA LYS A 56 -15.77 2.22 5.11
C LYS A 56 -14.41 2.91 5.31
N ASN A 57 -13.83 2.76 6.50
CA ASN A 57 -12.58 3.39 6.87
C ASN A 57 -11.58 2.33 7.34
N ALA A 58 -10.33 2.46 6.90
CA ALA A 58 -9.18 1.71 7.39
C ALA A 58 -7.96 2.66 7.45
N GLU A 59 -6.75 2.18 7.13
CA GLU A 59 -5.51 2.92 7.37
C GLU A 59 -5.36 4.14 6.46
N LEU A 60 -5.74 4.02 5.18
CA LEU A 60 -5.49 5.09 4.21
C LEU A 60 -6.47 6.26 4.40
N SER A 61 -7.74 6.00 4.67
CA SER A 61 -8.73 7.05 5.00
C SER A 61 -8.40 7.74 6.33
N GLY A 62 -7.84 7.02 7.30
CA GLY A 62 -7.29 7.61 8.52
C GLY A 62 -6.13 8.57 8.23
N PHE A 63 -5.19 8.17 7.36
CA PHE A 63 -4.10 9.04 6.90
C PHE A 63 -4.62 10.28 6.16
N VAL A 64 -5.54 10.11 5.21
CA VAL A 64 -6.15 11.23 4.47
C VAL A 64 -6.83 12.21 5.42
N SER A 65 -7.64 11.71 6.36
CA SER A 65 -8.29 12.55 7.37
C SER A 65 -7.30 13.31 8.24
N ALA A 66 -6.15 12.70 8.59
CA ALA A 66 -5.10 13.36 9.34
C ALA A 66 -4.41 14.47 8.53
N CYS A 67 -4.18 14.26 7.23
CA CYS A 67 -3.64 15.29 6.34
C CYS A 67 -4.61 16.48 6.21
N GLU A 68 -5.91 16.22 6.04
CA GLU A 68 -6.94 17.26 5.93
C GLU A 68 -7.13 18.07 7.22
N ALA A 69 -6.94 17.43 8.38
CA ALA A 69 -7.06 18.09 9.69
C ALA A 69 -5.82 18.90 10.08
N HIS A 70 -4.71 18.78 9.34
CA HIS A 70 -3.46 19.45 9.65
C HIS A 70 -3.42 20.88 9.06
N ASP A 71 -2.79 21.82 9.75
CA ASP A 71 -2.66 23.22 9.30
C ASP A 71 -1.75 23.42 8.07
N LEU A 72 -1.11 22.35 7.57
CA LEU A 72 -0.18 22.41 6.45
C LEU A 72 -0.91 21.97 5.19
N GLU A 73 -0.63 22.64 4.07
CA GLU A 73 -1.14 22.23 2.77
C GLU A 73 -0.43 20.94 2.33
N VAL A 74 -1.20 19.85 2.23
CA VAL A 74 -0.71 18.54 1.80
C VAL A 74 -1.35 18.18 0.45
N GLU A 75 -0.50 17.93 -0.55
CA GLU A 75 -0.87 17.29 -1.81
C GLU A 75 -0.79 15.77 -1.63
N LEU A 76 -1.94 15.10 -1.68
CA LEU A 76 -2.04 13.65 -1.64
C LEU A 76 -1.70 13.09 -3.02
N VAL A 77 -0.67 12.24 -3.10
CA VAL A 77 -0.24 11.60 -4.36
C VAL A 77 -0.62 10.12 -4.33
N PRO A 78 -1.76 9.72 -4.91
CA PRO A 78 -2.24 8.34 -4.84
C PRO A 78 -1.36 7.41 -5.68
N LEU A 79 -0.95 6.29 -5.09
CA LEU A 79 -0.32 5.17 -5.80
C LEU A 79 -1.41 4.16 -6.17
N PHE A 80 -1.47 3.05 -5.44
CA PHE A 80 -2.53 2.05 -5.54
C PHE A 80 -2.90 1.56 -4.14
N SER A 81 -4.09 0.97 -4.03
CA SER A 81 -4.51 0.21 -2.86
C SER A 81 -4.99 -1.16 -3.32
N ALA A 82 -4.25 -2.19 -2.94
CA ALA A 82 -4.54 -3.58 -3.25
C ALA A 82 -4.83 -4.33 -1.94
N TRP A 83 -5.97 -5.01 -1.86
CA TRP A 83 -6.29 -5.87 -0.73
C TRP A 83 -7.00 -7.14 -1.19
N ALA A 84 -6.51 -8.30 -0.75
CA ALA A 84 -7.17 -9.58 -0.88
C ALA A 84 -7.53 -10.16 0.50
N VAL A 85 -8.58 -10.98 0.54
CA VAL A 85 -8.91 -11.78 1.73
C VAL A 85 -7.77 -12.73 2.09
N PRO A 86 -7.67 -13.19 3.36
CA PRO A 86 -6.66 -14.17 3.76
C PRO A 86 -6.67 -15.40 2.84
N GLY A 87 -5.49 -15.81 2.38
CA GLY A 87 -5.31 -16.79 1.32
C GLY A 87 -4.01 -17.58 1.45
N GLY A 88 -3.62 -18.31 0.41
CA GLY A 88 -2.28 -18.90 0.37
C GLY A 88 -1.21 -17.91 -0.08
N PRO A 89 0.03 -18.38 -0.29
CA PRO A 89 1.10 -17.55 -0.81
C PRO A 89 0.72 -16.94 -2.16
N LEU A 90 1.09 -15.68 -2.39
CA LEU A 90 0.92 -15.00 -3.66
C LEU A 90 1.89 -15.55 -4.71
N ALA A 91 1.43 -15.68 -5.95
CA ALA A 91 2.26 -16.06 -7.08
C ALA A 91 3.43 -15.06 -7.29
N VAL A 92 4.62 -15.56 -7.64
CA VAL A 92 5.83 -14.75 -7.78
C VAL A 92 5.65 -13.65 -8.83
N GLU A 93 5.03 -13.98 -9.96
CA GLU A 93 4.77 -13.05 -11.06
C GLU A 93 3.80 -11.93 -10.67
N ASP A 94 2.82 -12.23 -9.80
CA ASP A 94 1.83 -11.26 -9.34
C ASP A 94 2.42 -10.36 -8.24
N HIS A 95 3.32 -10.88 -7.41
CA HIS A 95 4.14 -10.06 -6.50
C HIS A 95 5.01 -9.08 -7.28
N GLU A 96 5.74 -9.56 -8.29
CA GLU A 96 6.58 -8.69 -9.13
C GLU A 96 5.74 -7.69 -9.94
N HIS A 97 4.50 -8.02 -10.29
CA HIS A 97 3.55 -7.07 -10.87
C HIS A 97 3.30 -5.89 -9.93
N PHE A 98 2.97 -6.14 -8.66
CA PHE A 98 2.72 -5.08 -7.69
C PHE A 98 3.98 -4.27 -7.35
N ARG A 99 5.14 -4.93 -7.27
CA ARG A 99 6.44 -4.25 -7.09
C ARG A 99 6.74 -3.30 -8.24
N ASN A 100 6.59 -3.74 -9.49
CA ASN A 100 6.74 -2.89 -10.67
C ASN A 100 5.76 -1.72 -10.67
N LYS A 101 4.51 -1.99 -10.26
CA LYS A 101 3.47 -0.97 -10.15
C LYS A 101 3.86 0.12 -9.15
N LEU A 102 4.37 -0.27 -7.97
CA LEU A 102 4.86 0.65 -6.95
C LEU A 102 5.99 1.52 -7.48
N ARG A 103 7.04 0.91 -8.04
CA ARG A 103 8.20 1.62 -8.60
C ARG A 103 7.79 2.60 -9.69
N THR A 104 6.90 2.18 -10.58
CA THR A 104 6.41 3.03 -11.69
C THR A 104 5.60 4.22 -11.17
N GLY A 105 4.69 3.99 -10.21
CA GLY A 105 3.89 5.04 -9.60
C GLY A 105 4.74 6.08 -8.88
N LEU A 106 5.72 5.63 -8.09
CA LEU A 106 6.65 6.52 -7.39
C LEU A 106 7.53 7.32 -8.37
N ALA A 107 8.01 6.70 -9.45
CA ALA A 107 8.80 7.39 -10.46
C ALA A 107 7.96 8.47 -11.18
N ALA A 108 6.70 8.17 -11.48
CA ALA A 108 5.77 9.12 -12.12
C ALA A 108 5.34 10.26 -11.19
N ALA A 109 5.29 10.02 -9.87
CA ALA A 109 4.94 11.03 -8.87
C ALA A 109 5.93 12.21 -8.81
N GLY A 110 7.18 12.01 -9.26
CA GLY A 110 8.23 13.02 -9.21
C GLY A 110 8.71 13.29 -7.78
N PRO A 111 9.21 14.51 -7.48
CA PRO A 111 9.75 14.84 -6.15
C PRO A 111 8.68 14.79 -5.06
N LEU A 112 8.93 13.99 -4.02
CA LEU A 112 8.04 13.81 -2.86
C LEU A 112 8.70 14.34 -1.58
N ASP A 113 7.88 14.73 -0.61
CA ASP A 113 8.30 15.11 0.74
C ASP A 113 8.14 13.96 1.75
N GLY A 114 7.36 12.94 1.40
CA GLY A 114 7.19 11.74 2.21
C GLY A 114 6.44 10.64 1.47
N VAL A 115 6.47 9.44 2.06
CA VAL A 115 5.69 8.29 1.60
C VAL A 115 4.96 7.69 2.81
N PHE A 116 3.67 7.42 2.66
CA PHE A 116 2.86 6.66 3.59
C PHE A 116 2.40 5.36 2.91
N PHE A 117 3.06 4.23 3.20
CA PHE A 117 2.75 2.98 2.52
C PHE A 117 2.39 1.90 3.53
N THR A 118 1.21 1.32 3.38
CA THR A 118 0.69 0.32 4.32
C THR A 118 0.85 -1.07 3.75
N VAL A 119 1.27 -1.99 4.63
CA VAL A 119 1.37 -3.41 4.33
C VAL A 119 0.56 -4.17 5.38
N HIS A 120 0.15 -5.41 5.12
CA HIS A 120 -0.47 -6.21 6.19
C HIS A 120 0.59 -6.61 7.23
N GLY A 121 1.76 -7.01 6.75
CA GLY A 121 2.88 -7.52 7.52
C GLY A 121 2.89 -9.05 7.66
N ALA A 122 1.89 -9.76 7.12
CA ALA A 122 1.80 -11.23 7.17
C ALA A 122 1.52 -11.85 5.79
N MET A 123 1.91 -11.16 4.71
CA MET A 123 1.82 -11.72 3.36
C MET A 123 2.98 -12.67 3.11
N ASN A 124 2.74 -13.76 2.39
CA ASN A 124 3.77 -14.62 1.83
C ASN A 124 3.66 -14.63 0.31
N VAL A 125 4.80 -14.86 -0.33
CA VAL A 125 4.90 -15.15 -1.76
C VAL A 125 5.47 -16.56 -1.88
N VAL A 126 5.18 -17.26 -2.98
CA VAL A 126 5.78 -18.57 -3.26
C VAL A 126 7.31 -18.44 -3.17
N ASP A 127 7.92 -19.26 -2.32
CA ASP A 127 9.36 -19.28 -2.01
C ASP A 127 9.95 -17.98 -1.41
N ASN A 128 9.12 -17.02 -0.99
CA ASN A 128 9.54 -15.82 -0.27
C ASN A 128 8.65 -15.58 0.97
N PRO A 129 9.16 -15.83 2.19
CA PRO A 129 8.40 -15.67 3.42
C PRO A 129 8.29 -14.21 3.90
N GLU A 130 9.12 -13.29 3.40
CA GLU A 130 9.17 -11.88 3.83
C GLU A 130 8.96 -10.89 2.66
N PRO A 131 7.94 -11.08 1.80
CA PRO A 131 7.77 -10.32 0.57
C PRO A 131 7.39 -8.85 0.76
N GLU A 132 7.06 -8.45 1.99
CA GLU A 132 6.65 -7.08 2.29
C GLU A 132 7.84 -6.13 2.47
N ALA A 133 9.01 -6.65 2.87
CA ALA A 133 10.26 -5.90 2.91
C ALA A 133 10.63 -5.36 1.53
N ASP A 134 10.42 -6.17 0.48
CA ASP A 134 10.67 -5.81 -0.92
C ASP A 134 9.98 -4.51 -1.35
N TYR A 135 8.77 -4.21 -0.86
CA TYR A 135 8.08 -2.96 -1.20
C TYR A 135 8.76 -1.74 -0.55
N PHE A 136 9.28 -1.88 0.66
CA PHE A 136 10.01 -0.80 1.33
C PHE A 136 11.37 -0.58 0.69
N GLU A 137 12.07 -1.66 0.29
CA GLU A 137 13.28 -1.57 -0.51
C GLU A 137 13.01 -0.88 -1.85
N ASP A 138 11.94 -1.25 -2.55
CA ASP A 138 11.53 -0.62 -3.80
C ASP A 138 11.22 0.87 -3.60
N ILE A 139 10.50 1.24 -2.54
CA ILE A 139 10.26 2.65 -2.20
C ILE A 139 11.58 3.38 -2.04
N ARG A 140 12.49 2.86 -1.21
CA ARG A 140 13.79 3.49 -0.95
C ARG A 140 14.68 3.57 -2.18
N SER A 141 14.57 2.60 -3.09
CA SER A 141 15.30 2.63 -4.36
C SER A 141 14.87 3.80 -5.25
N VAL A 142 13.60 4.22 -5.18
CA VAL A 142 13.05 5.29 -6.02
C VAL A 142 13.14 6.66 -5.35
N VAL A 143 12.77 6.77 -4.07
CA VAL A 143 12.65 8.07 -3.37
C VAL A 143 13.88 8.42 -2.51
N GLY A 144 14.80 7.48 -2.33
CA GLY A 144 15.97 7.62 -1.47
C GLY A 144 15.65 7.55 0.02
N THR A 145 16.66 7.86 0.84
CA THR A 145 16.60 7.73 2.31
C THR A 145 16.43 9.07 3.04
N SER A 146 16.43 10.19 2.31
CA SER A 146 16.37 11.54 2.90
C SER A 146 14.96 11.96 3.31
N ILE A 147 13.92 11.41 2.68
CA ILE A 147 12.53 11.75 3.00
C ILE A 147 11.90 10.71 3.95
N PRO A 148 10.99 11.10 4.84
CA PRO A 148 10.26 10.18 5.70
C PRO A 148 9.49 9.11 4.91
N LEU A 149 9.56 7.87 5.41
CA LEU A 149 8.68 6.77 5.03
C LEU A 149 7.97 6.33 6.30
N ALA A 150 6.65 6.50 6.32
CA ALA A 150 5.78 6.00 7.37
C ALA A 150 5.00 4.79 6.85
N ALA A 151 4.79 3.82 7.73
CA ALA A 151 4.03 2.62 7.42
C ALA A 151 3.15 2.26 8.60
N THR A 152 2.00 1.66 8.30
CA THR A 152 1.18 0.94 9.28
C THR A 152 1.16 -0.54 8.90
N MET A 153 1.01 -1.38 9.92
CA MET A 153 0.94 -2.83 9.79
C MET A 153 -0.14 -3.37 10.72
N ASP A 154 -0.71 -4.52 10.36
CA ASP A 154 -1.63 -5.24 11.23
C ASP A 154 -0.89 -5.79 12.46
N LEU A 155 -1.60 -5.99 13.57
CA LEU A 155 -1.02 -6.55 14.79
C LEU A 155 -0.54 -8.00 14.64
N HIS A 156 -0.99 -8.71 13.61
CA HIS A 156 -0.53 -10.05 13.23
C HIS A 156 0.72 -10.04 12.35
N ALA A 157 1.31 -8.87 12.09
CA ALA A 157 2.50 -8.76 11.26
C ALA A 157 3.67 -9.63 11.77
N ASN A 158 4.28 -10.36 10.84
CA ASN A 158 5.53 -11.07 11.00
C ASN A 158 6.69 -10.10 10.81
N LEU A 159 7.03 -9.35 11.86
CA LEU A 159 8.09 -8.35 11.82
C LEU A 159 9.47 -9.01 11.62
N SER A 160 10.23 -8.53 10.63
CA SER A 160 11.62 -8.90 10.42
C SER A 160 12.56 -7.70 10.62
N SER A 161 13.87 -7.96 10.63
CA SER A 161 14.90 -6.94 10.82
C SER A 161 15.38 -6.30 9.51
N ALA A 162 14.84 -6.73 8.38
CA ALA A 162 15.20 -6.24 7.05
C ALA A 162 14.84 -4.76 6.88
#